data_AF-A0A935F9N0-F1
#
_entry.id   AF-A0A935F9N0-F1
#
_cell.length_a   1.000
_cell.length_b   1.000
_cell.length_c   1.000
_cell.angle_alpha   90.00
_cell.angle_beta   90.00
_cell.angle_gamma   90.00
#
_symmetry.space_group_name_H-M   'P 1'
#
loop_
_entity.id
_entity.type
_entity.pdbx_description
1 polymer ?
#
loop_
_entity_poly.entity_id
_entity_poly.type
_entity_poly.pdbx_seq_one_letter_code
_entity_poly.pdbx_strand_id
1 'polypeptide(L)'
;MHIWRSTKYILTCWALLLFLQQGAGQTSNISGVVNTYHQVIEIFPSKSCLRVSNPAGLTVNKMVMILQMKGASISTANNSSFGDTTSLNGAGFYEVGTICYIIGDSIFLFHDLLNNYDVNEKVQLVQFAEYYSADVVDTVKAQPWDSAAGTGGVIAIYADQDITLTKPIWADSSGYLGGSYLLSSGTCSNIFPATGYAYTGSNNNPQSGAYKGEGVTNPATNQTGGRGAPANGGGGGNNHNNSGGGGANLSAGGIGGGNSSSLGCNTTIRGLGGKALDNWQGAKIFAGGGGGAGHSNNGFSSVHGGRGGGIIFLWANQLIGNNEYISARGAAGGSSLSDGAGGGGAGGTIIMNVTNYSGNAILRTDGGQGGNSADGGTAGRCYGGGGGGSGGVVYFSGPTPVVTVSIAAGNAGVESGRDAGCVAAQAAGAGSTGVINPNYSFRRSTNPAGYCQLLLPVGLIYFRAVSVQQSVLLNWETDDPGLLQEFILEKKNNAGDWTYLSNLTVIDTRNKYSYADLHPSKGYNYYRLRLMEKNGSISYSPIRQIWFASADNGIDIYPNPASGEIIINGNFDPAYPVQITDIAGRIILETRISSSPSRISLPSLPAGLYLIRYRNFSKKLIIR
;
A
#
# COMPACT_ATOMS: atom_id res chain seq x y z
N MET A 1 -2.23 -33.79 -66.75
CA MET A 1 -1.06 -34.68 -66.57
C MET A 1 -0.67 -34.68 -65.10
N HIS A 2 -0.99 -35.79 -64.42
CA HIS A 2 -0.52 -36.30 -63.11
C HIS A 2 -0.49 -35.40 -61.85
N ILE A 3 -0.86 -35.80 -60.62
CA ILE A 3 -1.33 -37.06 -59.98
C ILE A 3 -1.92 -36.66 -58.62
N TRP A 4 -3.01 -37.33 -58.21
CA TRP A 4 -3.54 -37.39 -56.85
C TRP A 4 -2.67 -38.30 -55.94
N ARG A 5 -2.52 -37.98 -54.66
CA ARG A 5 -2.44 -39.01 -53.61
C ARG A 5 -2.90 -38.50 -52.24
N SER A 6 -3.92 -39.18 -51.73
CA SER A 6 -4.43 -39.17 -50.36
C SER A 6 -3.75 -40.29 -49.55
N THR A 7 -3.47 -40.08 -48.26
CA THR A 7 -3.51 -41.16 -47.22
C THR A 7 -3.64 -40.58 -45.80
N LYS A 8 -4.20 -41.40 -44.91
CA LYS A 8 -4.91 -41.16 -43.65
C LYS A 8 -4.04 -41.06 -42.37
N TYR A 9 -4.60 -40.34 -41.38
CA TYR A 9 -4.55 -40.45 -39.91
C TYR A 9 -3.49 -41.31 -39.20
N ILE A 10 -2.76 -40.71 -38.24
CA ILE A 10 -2.38 -41.29 -36.92
C ILE A 10 -2.42 -40.17 -35.84
N LEU A 11 -3.09 -40.45 -34.73
CA LEU A 11 -3.14 -39.68 -33.47
C LEU A 11 -1.80 -39.67 -32.72
N THR A 12 -1.48 -38.57 -32.02
CA THR A 12 -0.94 -38.45 -30.63
C THR A 12 -0.58 -36.98 -30.38
N CYS A 13 -1.35 -36.18 -29.62
CA CYS A 13 -1.34 -35.97 -28.16
C CYS A 13 -0.09 -35.27 -27.57
N TRP A 14 -0.36 -34.24 -26.75
CA TRP A 14 0.49 -33.45 -25.83
C TRP A 14 1.28 -32.27 -26.45
N ALA A 15 1.22 -31.02 -25.96
CA ALA A 15 0.41 -30.37 -24.93
C ALA A 15 0.47 -28.84 -25.21
N LEU A 16 -0.67 -28.20 -25.43
CA LEU A 16 -0.77 -26.74 -25.46
C LEU A 16 -1.02 -26.29 -24.01
N LEU A 17 -0.02 -25.62 -23.41
CA LEU A 17 -0.18 -24.90 -22.14
C LEU A 17 -1.08 -23.68 -22.38
N LEU A 18 -2.39 -23.92 -22.34
CA LEU A 18 -3.40 -22.87 -22.17
C LEU A 18 -3.49 -22.58 -20.67
N PHE A 19 -3.04 -21.39 -20.28
CA PHE A 19 -3.28 -20.83 -18.95
C PHE A 19 -4.79 -20.67 -18.73
N LEU A 20 -5.39 -21.64 -18.05
CA LEU A 20 -6.71 -21.54 -17.44
C LEU A 20 -6.58 -20.70 -16.16
N GLN A 21 -6.99 -19.42 -16.22
CA GLN A 21 -7.26 -18.65 -15.00
C GLN A 21 -8.60 -19.14 -14.39
N GLN A 22 -8.50 -20.08 -13.45
CA GLN A 22 -9.60 -20.49 -12.60
C GLN A 22 -9.75 -19.50 -11.44
N GLY A 23 -10.73 -18.60 -11.53
CA GLY A 23 -11.18 -17.79 -10.40
C GLY A 23 -11.95 -18.65 -9.38
N ALA A 24 -11.23 -19.25 -8.44
CA ALA A 24 -11.73 -19.53 -7.10
C ALA A 24 -11.50 -18.28 -6.23
N GLY A 25 -12.11 -18.22 -5.04
CA GLY A 25 -11.67 -17.33 -3.95
C GLY A 25 -10.27 -17.74 -3.51
N GLN A 26 -9.30 -17.46 -4.37
CA GLN A 26 -7.96 -18.01 -4.33
C GLN A 26 -7.04 -16.98 -3.69
N THR A 27 -6.28 -17.44 -2.70
CA THR A 27 -5.13 -16.70 -2.19
C THR A 27 -4.11 -16.54 -3.31
N SER A 28 -3.77 -15.30 -3.62
CA SER A 28 -2.81 -14.97 -4.67
C SER A 28 -1.41 -14.85 -4.09
N ASN A 29 -0.45 -15.56 -4.67
CA ASN A 29 0.96 -15.37 -4.34
C ASN A 29 1.47 -14.07 -4.98
N ILE A 30 2.01 -13.16 -4.18
CA ILE A 30 2.48 -11.85 -4.64
C ILE A 30 3.96 -11.64 -4.35
N SER A 31 4.61 -10.90 -5.24
CA SER A 31 6.04 -10.55 -5.20
C SER A 31 6.34 -9.40 -6.17
N GLY A 32 7.54 -8.81 -6.07
CA GLY A 32 8.00 -7.80 -7.01
C GLY A 32 7.22 -6.49 -6.94
N VAL A 33 7.15 -5.76 -8.06
CA VAL A 33 6.35 -4.53 -8.16
C VAL A 33 4.91 -4.92 -8.51
N VAL A 34 3.97 -4.61 -7.61
CA VAL A 34 2.56 -5.00 -7.74
C VAL A 34 1.65 -3.88 -8.24
N ASN A 35 2.11 -2.63 -8.19
CA ASN A 35 1.35 -1.46 -8.61
C ASN A 35 1.76 -0.98 -10.01
N THR A 36 0.85 -0.28 -10.70
CA THR A 36 1.16 0.54 -11.88
C THR A 36 1.06 2.02 -11.51
N TYR A 37 1.93 2.84 -12.11
CA TYR A 37 2.07 4.26 -11.78
C TYR A 37 1.92 5.10 -13.04
N HIS A 38 1.15 6.18 -12.93
CA HIS A 38 0.81 7.01 -14.08
C HIS A 38 0.92 8.49 -13.70
N GLN A 39 1.68 9.27 -14.47
CA GLN A 39 1.72 10.71 -14.27
C GLN A 39 0.36 11.30 -14.67
N VAL A 40 -0.24 12.07 -13.78
CA VAL A 40 -1.46 12.83 -14.09
C VAL A 40 -1.06 14.13 -14.75
N ILE A 41 -1.59 14.39 -15.94
CA ILE A 41 -1.22 15.55 -16.78
C ILE A 41 -2.31 16.62 -16.82
N GLU A 42 -3.55 16.26 -16.49
CA GLU A 42 -4.69 17.19 -16.44
C GLU A 42 -5.78 16.63 -15.53
N ILE A 43 -6.56 17.50 -14.86
CA ILE A 43 -7.69 17.10 -14.02
C ILE A 43 -8.89 17.98 -14.35
N PHE A 44 -10.06 17.37 -14.48
CA PHE A 44 -11.36 18.00 -14.65
C PHE A 44 -12.22 17.70 -13.40
N PRO A 45 -12.13 18.49 -12.32
CA PRO A 45 -12.82 18.20 -11.07
C PRO A 45 -14.33 18.09 -11.22
N SER A 46 -14.93 18.94 -12.06
CA SER A 46 -16.37 18.91 -12.35
C SER A 46 -16.85 17.62 -13.01
N LYS A 47 -15.93 16.81 -13.56
CA LYS A 47 -16.20 15.54 -14.21
C LYS A 47 -15.65 14.34 -13.45
N SER A 48 -14.97 14.58 -12.33
CA SER A 48 -14.20 13.56 -11.59
C SER A 48 -13.32 12.75 -12.53
N CYS A 49 -12.67 13.46 -13.46
CA CYS A 49 -11.89 12.90 -14.54
C CYS A 49 -10.47 13.43 -14.49
N LEU A 50 -9.50 12.57 -14.81
CA LEU A 50 -8.09 12.88 -14.87
C LEU A 50 -7.49 12.30 -16.13
N ARG A 51 -6.59 13.04 -16.79
CA ARG A 51 -5.81 12.51 -17.91
C ARG A 51 -4.44 12.07 -17.43
N VAL A 52 -3.98 10.95 -17.95
CA VAL A 52 -2.65 10.40 -17.63
C VAL A 52 -1.75 10.35 -18.86
N SER A 53 -0.44 10.47 -18.66
CA SER A 53 0.52 10.43 -19.78
C SER A 53 0.52 9.10 -20.54
N ASN A 54 0.20 8.00 -19.87
CA ASN A 54 0.04 6.69 -20.47
C ASN A 54 -0.98 5.87 -19.65
N PRO A 55 -2.13 5.44 -20.22
CA PRO A 55 -3.14 4.67 -19.50
C PRO A 55 -2.87 3.15 -19.47
N ALA A 56 -1.83 2.65 -20.15
CA ALA A 56 -1.58 1.22 -20.28
C ALA A 56 -1.39 0.53 -18.92
N GLY A 57 -2.21 -0.50 -18.64
CA GLY A 57 -2.20 -1.22 -17.35
C GLY A 57 -3.28 -0.76 -16.37
N LEU A 58 -3.96 0.35 -16.64
CA LEU A 58 -5.17 0.74 -15.91
C LEU A 58 -6.36 -0.11 -16.35
N THR A 59 -7.23 -0.43 -15.39
CA THR A 59 -8.39 -1.29 -15.61
C THR A 59 -9.62 -0.68 -14.97
N VAL A 60 -10.75 -0.72 -15.68
CA VAL A 60 -12.05 -0.29 -15.13
C VAL A 60 -12.42 -1.15 -13.93
N ASN A 61 -13.15 -0.57 -12.98
CA ASN A 61 -13.56 -1.14 -11.69
C ASN A 61 -12.41 -1.40 -10.70
N LYS A 62 -11.22 -0.85 -10.94
CA LYS A 62 -10.09 -0.92 -10.00
C LYS A 62 -9.96 0.34 -9.15
N MET A 63 -9.53 0.15 -7.92
CA MET A 63 -9.17 1.20 -6.99
C MET A 63 -7.87 1.87 -7.44
N VAL A 64 -7.84 3.18 -7.27
CA VAL A 64 -6.69 4.02 -7.58
C VAL A 64 -6.46 5.01 -6.44
N MET A 65 -5.21 5.33 -6.17
CA MET A 65 -4.81 6.46 -5.33
C MET A 65 -4.35 7.59 -6.23
N ILE A 66 -4.93 8.77 -6.06
CA ILE A 66 -4.37 10.01 -6.58
C ILE A 66 -3.48 10.59 -5.49
N LEU A 67 -2.25 10.97 -5.82
CA LEU A 67 -1.30 11.49 -4.85
C LEU A 67 -0.48 12.62 -5.49
N GLN A 68 -0.50 13.80 -4.87
CA GLN A 68 0.38 14.89 -5.22
C GLN A 68 1.63 14.86 -4.34
N MET A 69 2.78 14.65 -4.98
CA MET A 69 4.04 14.46 -4.27
C MET A 69 4.63 15.80 -3.85
N LYS A 70 4.63 16.81 -4.74
CA LYS A 70 5.34 18.07 -4.53
C LYS A 70 4.41 19.29 -4.57
N GLY A 71 5.00 20.49 -4.47
CA GLY A 71 4.28 21.77 -4.57
C GLY A 71 4.24 22.59 -3.29
N ALA A 72 5.00 22.22 -2.26
CA ALA A 72 5.09 23.05 -1.05
C ALA A 72 5.86 24.35 -1.34
N SER A 73 5.32 25.47 -0.86
CA SER A 73 6.00 26.77 -0.87
C SER A 73 6.91 26.90 0.35
N ILE A 74 8.09 27.49 0.12
CA ILE A 74 9.09 27.73 1.16
C ILE A 74 9.57 29.20 1.14
N SER A 75 10.17 29.66 2.24
CA SER A 75 11.02 30.85 2.18
C SER A 75 12.23 30.59 1.29
N THR A 76 12.45 31.43 0.29
CA THR A 76 13.54 31.31 -0.69
C THR A 76 14.67 32.32 -0.45
N ALA A 77 14.55 33.16 0.57
CA ALA A 77 15.57 34.13 0.94
C ALA A 77 16.86 33.41 1.37
N ASN A 78 18.01 33.89 0.91
CA ASN A 78 19.31 33.25 1.17
C ASN A 78 19.84 33.56 2.59
N ASN A 79 19.07 33.20 3.61
CA ASN A 79 19.36 33.42 5.02
C ASN A 79 18.85 32.22 5.84
N SER A 80 18.87 32.32 7.17
CA SER A 80 18.48 31.22 8.08
C SER A 80 17.05 30.72 7.88
N SER A 81 16.15 31.52 7.29
CA SER A 81 14.78 31.09 6.99
C SER A 81 14.66 30.23 5.74
N PHE A 82 15.71 30.10 4.92
CA PHE A 82 15.64 29.34 3.66
C PHE A 82 15.04 27.95 3.90
N GLY A 83 14.04 27.60 3.11
CA GLY A 83 13.36 26.33 3.16
C GLY A 83 12.30 26.20 4.25
N ASP A 84 12.02 27.24 5.05
CA ASP A 84 10.91 27.22 6.01
C ASP A 84 9.61 27.07 5.21
N THR A 85 8.84 26.02 5.49
CA THR A 85 7.57 25.75 4.81
C THR A 85 6.57 26.85 5.16
N THR A 86 6.18 27.64 4.17
CA THR A 86 5.15 28.69 4.33
C THR A 86 3.76 28.14 4.07
N SER A 87 3.64 27.20 3.14
CA SER A 87 2.41 26.44 2.86
C SER A 87 2.75 25.10 2.22
N LEU A 88 2.04 24.04 2.60
CA LEU A 88 2.15 22.75 1.93
C LEU A 88 1.41 22.70 0.60
N ASN A 89 0.51 23.67 0.32
CA ASN A 89 -0.35 23.71 -0.86
C ASN A 89 -0.96 22.32 -1.13
N GLY A 90 -0.77 21.77 -2.34
CA GLY A 90 -1.20 20.43 -2.70
C GLY A 90 -0.27 19.30 -2.28
N ALA A 91 0.97 19.58 -1.86
CA ALA A 91 1.93 18.53 -1.52
C ALA A 91 1.41 17.61 -0.42
N GLY A 92 1.50 16.31 -0.65
CA GLY A 92 0.97 15.26 0.22
C GLY A 92 -0.54 15.08 0.20
N PHE A 93 -1.30 15.84 -0.62
CA PHE A 93 -2.70 15.50 -0.83
C PHE A 93 -2.80 14.14 -1.49
N TYR A 94 -3.73 13.34 -0.98
CA TYR A 94 -4.10 12.08 -1.59
C TYR A 94 -5.58 11.82 -1.39
N GLU A 95 -6.12 11.00 -2.27
CA GLU A 95 -7.42 10.35 -2.06
C GLU A 95 -7.51 9.05 -2.85
N VAL A 96 -8.43 8.18 -2.43
CA VAL A 96 -8.70 6.90 -3.08
C VAL A 96 -10.02 6.96 -3.83
N GLY A 97 -10.00 6.55 -5.09
CA GLY A 97 -11.16 6.44 -5.97
C GLY A 97 -11.25 5.07 -6.64
N THR A 98 -12.28 4.88 -7.45
CA THR A 98 -12.48 3.68 -8.29
C THR A 98 -12.68 4.13 -9.72
N ILE A 99 -11.94 3.53 -10.66
CA ILE A 99 -12.10 3.81 -12.09
C ILE A 99 -13.46 3.29 -12.53
N CYS A 100 -14.32 4.15 -13.06
CA CYS A 100 -15.58 3.73 -13.66
C CYS A 100 -15.47 3.56 -15.18
N TYR A 101 -14.63 4.35 -15.86
CA TYR A 101 -14.45 4.28 -17.31
C TYR A 101 -13.12 4.88 -17.76
N ILE A 102 -12.64 4.44 -18.94
CA ILE A 102 -11.40 4.89 -19.56
C ILE A 102 -11.68 5.21 -21.04
N ILE A 103 -11.35 6.42 -21.48
CA ILE A 103 -11.43 6.84 -22.90
C ILE A 103 -10.09 7.42 -23.30
N GLY A 104 -9.33 6.70 -24.13
CA GLY A 104 -7.97 7.13 -24.46
C GLY A 104 -7.15 7.31 -23.18
N ASP A 105 -6.67 8.53 -22.95
CA ASP A 105 -5.89 8.91 -21.76
C ASP A 105 -6.74 9.42 -20.58
N SER A 106 -8.06 9.53 -20.76
CA SER A 106 -8.99 10.09 -19.77
C SER A 106 -9.57 9.00 -18.88
N ILE A 107 -9.39 9.15 -17.57
CA ILE A 107 -9.79 8.21 -16.52
C ILE A 107 -10.90 8.86 -15.69
N PHE A 108 -12.09 8.26 -15.70
CA PHE A 108 -13.25 8.73 -14.95
C PHE A 108 -13.37 7.95 -13.65
N LEU A 109 -13.61 8.66 -12.54
CA LEU A 109 -13.74 8.08 -11.21
C LEU A 109 -15.19 8.07 -10.75
N PHE A 110 -15.58 6.99 -10.08
CA PHE A 110 -16.94 6.76 -9.60
C PHE A 110 -17.41 7.81 -8.57
N HIS A 111 -16.49 8.42 -7.82
CA HIS A 111 -16.82 9.40 -6.79
C HIS A 111 -16.15 10.74 -7.07
N ASP A 112 -16.73 11.82 -6.53
CA ASP A 112 -16.18 13.17 -6.63
C ASP A 112 -14.79 13.30 -6.04
N LEU A 113 -13.97 14.17 -6.62
CA LEU A 113 -12.67 14.53 -6.03
C LEU A 113 -12.86 15.42 -4.80
N LEU A 114 -12.17 15.09 -3.71
CA LEU A 114 -12.16 15.86 -2.47
C LEU A 114 -11.11 16.97 -2.47
N ASN A 115 -10.02 16.78 -3.23
CA ASN A 115 -8.91 17.73 -3.29
C ASN A 115 -8.82 18.39 -4.66
N ASN A 116 -8.31 19.63 -4.66
CA ASN A 116 -7.83 20.29 -5.87
C ASN A 116 -6.32 20.03 -5.98
N TYR A 117 -5.92 19.32 -7.03
CA TYR A 117 -4.52 18.99 -7.29
C TYR A 117 -3.92 19.95 -8.32
N ASP A 118 -2.62 20.19 -8.21
CA ASP A 118 -1.82 20.91 -9.20
C ASP A 118 -0.92 19.94 -9.96
N VAL A 119 -1.30 19.61 -11.19
CA VAL A 119 -0.58 18.66 -12.06
C VAL A 119 0.84 19.12 -12.41
N ASN A 120 1.15 20.42 -12.31
CA ASN A 120 2.51 20.92 -12.51
C ASN A 120 3.43 20.52 -11.35
N GLU A 121 2.86 20.22 -10.18
CA GLU A 121 3.55 19.90 -8.94
C GLU A 121 3.58 18.39 -8.65
N LYS A 122 3.76 17.59 -9.72
CA LYS A 122 3.99 16.13 -9.69
C LYS A 122 2.86 15.35 -9.00
N VAL A 123 1.77 15.16 -9.74
CA VAL A 123 0.64 14.31 -9.36
C VAL A 123 0.77 12.95 -10.04
N GLN A 124 0.59 11.88 -9.29
CA GLN A 124 0.54 10.52 -9.82
C GLN A 124 -0.76 9.81 -9.46
N LEU A 125 -1.16 8.92 -10.35
CA LEU A 125 -2.22 7.94 -10.15
C LEU A 125 -1.56 6.57 -9.96
N VAL A 126 -1.88 5.90 -8.86
CA VAL A 126 -1.37 4.56 -8.52
C VAL A 126 -2.54 3.59 -8.48
N GLN A 127 -2.57 2.60 -9.36
CA GLN A 127 -3.60 1.55 -9.30
C GLN A 127 -3.26 0.56 -8.19
N PHE A 128 -4.25 0.26 -7.35
CA PHE A 128 -4.11 -0.71 -6.26
C PHE A 128 -3.89 -2.11 -6.83
N ALA A 129 -3.07 -2.88 -6.15
CA ALA A 129 -3.01 -4.32 -6.32
C ALA A 129 -4.15 -4.93 -5.49
N GLU A 130 -5.20 -5.41 -6.16
CA GLU A 130 -6.41 -5.93 -5.54
C GLU A 130 -6.47 -7.45 -5.55
N TYR A 131 -6.73 -8.06 -4.40
CA TYR A 131 -6.82 -9.50 -4.21
C TYR A 131 -8.03 -9.88 -3.34
N TYR A 132 -8.47 -11.14 -3.46
CA TYR A 132 -9.37 -11.71 -2.45
C TYR A 132 -8.60 -12.01 -1.15
N SER A 133 -7.50 -12.73 -1.26
CA SER A 133 -6.46 -12.89 -0.21
C SER A 133 -5.10 -12.90 -0.88
N ALA A 134 -4.04 -12.55 -0.16
CA ALA A 134 -2.69 -12.46 -0.71
C ALA A 134 -1.63 -13.08 0.22
N ASP A 135 -0.78 -13.94 -0.33
CA ASP A 135 0.41 -14.46 0.33
C ASP A 135 1.66 -13.78 -0.25
N VAL A 136 2.42 -13.07 0.59
CA VAL A 136 3.69 -12.46 0.20
C VAL A 136 4.76 -13.54 0.22
N VAL A 137 5.02 -14.17 -0.94
CA VAL A 137 5.92 -15.32 -1.09
C VAL A 137 7.34 -14.96 -1.51
N ASP A 138 7.52 -13.75 -2.03
CA ASP A 138 8.80 -13.06 -2.23
C ASP A 138 8.58 -11.56 -2.01
N THR A 139 9.67 -10.80 -1.88
CA THR A 139 9.64 -9.40 -1.51
C THR A 139 8.77 -8.60 -2.47
N VAL A 140 7.71 -7.98 -1.94
CA VAL A 140 6.95 -6.96 -2.66
C VAL A 140 7.68 -5.63 -2.50
N LYS A 141 7.94 -4.94 -3.61
CA LYS A 141 8.75 -3.71 -3.62
C LYS A 141 8.06 -2.57 -4.35
N ALA A 142 8.30 -1.35 -3.89
CA ALA A 142 7.91 -0.16 -4.64
C ALA A 142 8.79 -0.01 -5.89
N GLN A 143 8.24 0.48 -7.00
CA GLN A 143 9.07 1.21 -7.95
C GLN A 143 9.64 2.43 -7.21
N PRO A 144 10.96 2.68 -7.20
CA PRO A 144 11.48 3.87 -6.55
C PRO A 144 10.94 5.15 -7.20
N TRP A 145 10.66 6.17 -6.41
CA TRP A 145 10.33 7.52 -6.87
C TRP A 145 11.28 8.01 -7.97
N ASP A 146 10.73 8.47 -9.07
CA ASP A 146 11.45 9.10 -10.16
C ASP A 146 10.97 10.56 -10.27
N SER A 147 11.84 11.49 -9.89
CA SER A 147 11.53 12.93 -9.88
C SER A 147 11.34 13.51 -11.28
N ALA A 148 11.95 12.90 -12.31
CA ALA A 148 11.77 13.32 -13.69
C ALA A 148 10.38 12.91 -14.19
N ALA A 149 10.06 11.61 -14.06
CA ALA A 149 8.75 11.07 -14.46
C ALA A 149 7.60 11.56 -13.56
N GLY A 150 7.88 11.89 -12.29
CA GLY A 150 6.86 12.28 -11.32
C GLY A 150 6.06 11.10 -10.76
N THR A 151 6.62 9.89 -10.77
CA THR A 151 5.91 8.65 -10.41
C THR A 151 6.77 7.71 -9.55
N GLY A 152 6.14 6.80 -8.81
CA GLY A 152 6.79 5.79 -7.99
C GLY A 152 6.78 6.13 -6.49
N GLY A 153 7.51 5.35 -5.70
CA GLY A 153 7.67 5.54 -4.25
C GLY A 153 6.48 5.10 -3.40
N VAL A 154 5.51 4.38 -3.99
CA VAL A 154 4.26 3.98 -3.32
C VAL A 154 4.01 2.48 -3.50
N ILE A 155 3.57 1.80 -2.45
CA ILE A 155 2.95 0.46 -2.52
C ILE A 155 1.50 0.61 -2.04
N ALA A 156 0.52 0.16 -2.83
CA ALA A 156 -0.90 0.22 -2.47
C ALA A 156 -1.56 -1.14 -2.72
N ILE A 157 -1.95 -1.84 -1.64
CA ILE A 157 -2.54 -3.18 -1.71
C ILE A 157 -3.90 -3.16 -1.03
N TYR A 158 -4.88 -3.80 -1.69
CA TYR A 158 -6.19 -4.08 -1.13
C TYR A 158 -6.44 -5.59 -1.18
N ALA A 159 -6.74 -6.19 -0.04
CA ALA A 159 -7.24 -7.55 0.07
C ALA A 159 -8.61 -7.53 0.75
N ASP A 160 -9.58 -8.27 0.20
CA ASP A 160 -10.90 -8.41 0.82
C ASP A 160 -10.83 -9.20 2.15
N GLN A 161 -9.98 -10.23 2.19
CA GLN A 161 -9.74 -11.08 3.36
C GLN A 161 -8.32 -10.86 3.90
N ASP A 162 -7.42 -11.81 3.66
CA ASP A 162 -6.17 -11.93 4.39
C ASP A 162 -4.97 -11.43 3.58
N ILE A 163 -4.01 -10.83 4.27
CA ILE A 163 -2.63 -10.69 3.80
C ILE A 163 -1.72 -11.52 4.72
N THR A 164 -1.07 -12.55 4.17
CA THR A 164 -0.10 -13.37 4.89
C THR A 164 1.32 -12.95 4.53
N LEU A 165 2.11 -12.59 5.53
CA LEU A 165 3.53 -12.27 5.32
C LEU A 165 4.38 -13.52 5.50
N THR A 166 4.98 -14.03 4.42
CA THR A 166 6.10 -15.01 4.49
C THR A 166 7.42 -14.42 4.03
N LYS A 167 7.35 -13.22 3.44
CA LYS A 167 8.42 -12.36 2.96
C LYS A 167 8.00 -10.89 3.15
N PRO A 168 8.93 -9.93 3.09
CA PRO A 168 8.62 -8.56 3.45
C PRO A 168 7.89 -7.77 2.35
N ILE A 169 7.15 -6.75 2.79
CA ILE A 169 6.69 -5.65 1.93
C ILE A 169 7.67 -4.48 2.15
N TRP A 170 8.34 -4.04 1.07
CA TRP A 170 9.59 -3.29 1.14
C TRP A 170 9.57 -2.01 0.28
N ALA A 171 9.41 -0.87 0.94
CA ALA A 171 9.53 0.48 0.40
C ALA A 171 10.71 1.25 1.00
N ASP A 172 11.74 0.57 1.53
CA ASP A 172 12.94 1.24 1.99
C ASP A 172 13.62 1.96 0.83
N SER A 173 14.12 3.18 1.09
CA SER A 173 14.88 3.97 0.12
C SER A 173 14.16 4.19 -1.23
N SER A 174 12.82 4.19 -1.24
CA SER A 174 12.02 4.39 -2.46
C SER A 174 11.36 5.77 -2.54
N GLY A 175 11.52 6.61 -1.52
CA GLY A 175 11.03 7.99 -1.45
C GLY A 175 11.95 9.01 -2.13
N TYR A 176 11.96 10.25 -1.63
CA TYR A 176 12.69 11.37 -2.24
C TYR A 176 14.19 11.15 -2.30
N LEU A 177 14.81 11.63 -3.38
CA LEU A 177 16.24 11.43 -3.64
C LEU A 177 17.12 12.17 -2.64
N GLY A 178 18.23 11.55 -2.23
CA GLY A 178 19.28 12.23 -1.49
C GLY A 178 20.07 13.19 -2.39
N GLY A 179 20.78 14.14 -1.77
CA GLY A 179 21.66 15.06 -2.49
C GLY A 179 22.73 14.30 -3.27
N SER A 180 22.90 14.65 -4.55
CA SER A 180 23.87 13.99 -5.42
C SER A 180 25.31 14.30 -5.00
N TYR A 181 26.20 13.32 -5.16
CA TYR A 181 27.63 13.54 -4.98
C TYR A 181 28.18 14.41 -6.12
N LEU A 182 29.01 15.39 -5.78
CA LEU A 182 29.77 16.18 -6.74
C LEU A 182 31.16 16.46 -6.17
N LEU A 183 32.20 16.14 -6.96
CA LEU A 183 33.57 16.46 -6.61
C LEU A 183 33.85 17.94 -6.86
N SER A 184 34.43 18.61 -5.86
CA SER A 184 34.65 20.06 -5.84
C SER A 184 36.11 20.44 -6.02
N SER A 185 36.39 21.54 -6.75
CA SER A 185 37.75 22.12 -6.84
C SER A 185 37.98 23.28 -5.87
N GLY A 186 37.07 23.51 -4.93
CA GLY A 186 37.08 24.68 -4.04
C GLY A 186 38.17 24.61 -2.97
N THR A 187 38.87 25.73 -2.78
CA THR A 187 39.74 25.96 -1.62
C THR A 187 38.91 26.41 -0.41
N CYS A 188 39.51 26.43 0.77
CA CYS A 188 38.87 26.93 1.98
C CYS A 188 38.37 28.38 1.82
N SER A 189 37.08 28.63 2.10
CA SER A 189 36.46 29.96 2.20
C SER A 189 35.46 30.07 3.35
N ASN A 190 35.47 31.21 4.06
CA ASN A 190 34.52 31.56 5.13
C ASN A 190 33.62 32.76 4.78
N ILE A 191 33.65 33.21 3.53
CA ILE A 191 32.86 34.36 3.05
C ILE A 191 31.84 33.89 2.02
N PHE A 192 30.84 34.72 1.74
CA PHE A 192 29.95 34.46 0.61
C PHE A 192 30.77 34.30 -0.69
N PRO A 193 30.49 33.30 -1.54
CA PRO A 193 29.35 32.41 -1.47
C PRO A 193 29.45 31.23 -0.51
N ALA A 194 30.54 30.84 0.14
CA ALA A 194 30.62 29.64 1.00
C ALA A 194 29.68 29.62 2.23
N THR A 195 29.13 30.75 2.67
CA THR A 195 28.27 30.83 3.88
C THR A 195 26.76 30.86 3.61
N GLY A 196 26.37 31.03 2.35
CA GLY A 196 24.97 31.05 1.91
C GLY A 196 24.19 29.77 2.19
N TYR A 197 22.87 29.92 2.17
CA TYR A 197 21.90 28.86 2.38
C TYR A 197 21.48 28.18 1.08
N ALA A 198 21.63 28.85 -0.07
CA ALA A 198 21.26 28.33 -1.38
C ALA A 198 22.25 28.74 -2.48
N TYR A 199 22.58 27.78 -3.36
CA TYR A 199 23.41 27.94 -4.57
C TYR A 199 22.94 27.02 -5.69
N THR A 200 23.52 27.20 -6.87
CA THR A 200 23.51 26.19 -7.93
C THR A 200 24.40 25.01 -7.53
N GLY A 201 23.81 23.84 -7.30
CA GLY A 201 24.55 22.65 -6.83
C GLY A 201 25.54 22.09 -7.84
N SER A 202 25.35 22.34 -9.15
CA SER A 202 26.24 21.86 -10.23
C SER A 202 27.53 22.67 -10.40
N ASN A 203 27.67 23.80 -9.70
CA ASN A 203 28.82 24.68 -9.88
C ASN A 203 30.05 24.10 -9.15
N ASN A 204 31.03 23.62 -9.92
CA ASN A 204 32.27 23.07 -9.37
C ASN A 204 33.42 24.09 -9.22
N ASN A 205 33.30 25.32 -9.74
CA ASN A 205 34.33 26.37 -9.63
C ASN A 205 33.77 27.83 -9.62
N PRO A 206 34.00 28.65 -8.57
CA PRO A 206 34.39 28.24 -7.23
C PRO A 206 33.21 27.57 -6.52
N GLN A 207 33.36 26.29 -6.16
CA GLN A 207 32.28 25.56 -5.50
C GLN A 207 32.10 26.01 -4.04
N SER A 208 30.86 26.35 -3.71
CA SER A 208 30.49 26.94 -2.40
C SER A 208 29.73 25.98 -1.49
N GLY A 209 29.30 24.83 -2.00
CA GLY A 209 28.63 23.79 -1.24
C GLY A 209 28.20 22.58 -2.08
N ALA A 210 27.54 21.64 -1.42
CA ALA A 210 27.06 20.38 -1.99
C ALA A 210 25.54 20.42 -2.27
N TYR A 211 25.04 19.43 -3.02
CA TYR A 211 23.63 19.29 -3.32
C TYR A 211 22.78 19.04 -2.07
N LYS A 212 21.59 19.66 -2.05
CA LYS A 212 20.54 19.39 -1.06
C LYS A 212 19.82 18.07 -1.38
N GLY A 213 19.22 17.47 -0.37
CA GLY A 213 18.26 16.39 -0.55
C GLY A 213 16.93 16.91 -1.11
N GLU A 214 16.23 16.04 -1.83
CA GLU A 214 14.90 16.31 -2.35
C GLU A 214 13.83 16.21 -1.23
N GLY A 215 12.76 16.98 -1.39
CA GLY A 215 11.59 16.94 -0.52
C GLY A 215 10.32 17.38 -1.26
N VAL A 216 9.31 17.80 -0.51
CA VAL A 216 7.98 18.21 -1.03
C VAL A 216 7.98 19.51 -1.84
N THR A 217 9.09 20.24 -1.88
CA THR A 217 9.23 21.49 -2.63
C THR A 217 10.11 21.27 -3.88
N ASN A 218 10.01 22.19 -4.84
CA ASN A 218 10.84 22.25 -6.04
C ASN A 218 11.73 23.49 -5.98
N PRO A 219 12.93 23.41 -5.37
CA PRO A 219 13.86 24.54 -5.36
C PRO A 219 14.22 24.96 -6.78
N ALA A 220 14.41 26.27 -7.00
CA ALA A 220 14.91 26.77 -8.27
C ALA A 220 16.29 26.17 -8.60
N THR A 221 16.66 26.14 -9.88
CA THR A 221 17.93 25.55 -10.35
C THR A 221 19.16 26.15 -9.65
N ASN A 222 19.11 27.45 -9.34
CA ASN A 222 20.13 28.20 -8.59
C ASN A 222 20.04 28.06 -7.06
N GLN A 223 19.21 27.13 -6.56
CA GLN A 223 19.00 26.85 -5.12
C GLN A 223 19.10 25.35 -4.80
N THR A 224 19.66 24.56 -5.70
CA THR A 224 19.80 23.10 -5.57
C THR A 224 20.94 22.65 -4.63
N GLY A 225 21.86 23.56 -4.26
CA GLY A 225 22.97 23.31 -3.35
C GLY A 225 23.03 24.26 -2.14
N GLY A 226 23.86 23.94 -1.16
CA GLY A 226 24.13 24.76 0.03
C GLY A 226 23.43 24.30 1.32
N ARG A 227 23.74 24.95 2.44
CA ARG A 227 23.35 24.48 3.80
C ARG A 227 21.88 24.56 4.16
N GLY A 228 21.09 25.39 3.50
CA GLY A 228 19.66 25.52 3.80
C GLY A 228 18.91 24.24 3.44
N ALA A 229 18.07 23.74 4.34
CA ALA A 229 17.25 22.55 4.11
C ALA A 229 15.94 22.92 3.37
N PRO A 230 15.69 22.42 2.15
CA PRO A 230 14.48 22.78 1.40
C PRO A 230 13.27 21.96 1.89
N ALA A 231 12.43 22.57 2.73
CA ALA A 231 11.34 21.89 3.44
C ALA A 231 11.88 20.63 4.15
N ASN A 232 11.37 19.44 3.83
CA ASN A 232 11.80 18.20 4.44
C ASN A 232 13.05 17.56 3.81
N GLY A 233 13.62 18.13 2.75
CA GLY A 233 14.92 17.72 2.24
C GLY A 233 16.06 18.22 3.14
N GLY A 234 17.14 17.45 3.30
CA GLY A 234 18.32 17.86 4.05
C GLY A 234 19.16 18.90 3.29
N GLY A 235 19.74 19.87 4.00
CA GLY A 235 20.68 20.83 3.42
C GLY A 235 22.03 20.17 3.07
N GLY A 236 22.66 20.61 1.99
CA GLY A 236 24.01 20.15 1.63
C GLY A 236 25.08 20.74 2.56
N GLY A 237 26.24 20.10 2.65
CA GLY A 237 27.39 20.69 3.33
C GLY A 237 28.00 21.83 2.53
N ASN A 238 28.34 22.97 3.16
CA ASN A 238 29.05 24.02 2.46
C ASN A 238 30.57 23.79 2.44
N ASN A 239 31.24 24.49 1.53
CA ASN A 239 32.68 24.63 1.58
C ASN A 239 33.11 25.23 2.93
N HIS A 240 34.13 24.75 3.63
CA HIS A 240 35.01 23.64 3.25
C HIS A 240 34.74 22.36 4.03
N ASN A 241 34.40 21.28 3.32
CA ASN A 241 34.29 19.92 3.86
C ASN A 241 33.34 19.79 5.05
N ASN A 242 32.28 20.59 5.06
CA ASN A 242 31.19 20.40 6.00
C ASN A 242 30.24 19.32 5.49
N SER A 243 29.53 18.69 6.41
CA SER A 243 28.69 17.53 6.12
C SER A 243 27.24 17.94 5.87
N GLY A 244 26.51 17.06 5.17
CA GLY A 244 25.10 17.24 4.85
C GLY A 244 24.17 16.98 6.05
N GLY A 245 23.03 17.65 6.08
CA GLY A 245 21.96 17.41 7.05
C GLY A 245 21.08 16.23 6.64
N GLY A 246 20.45 15.56 7.61
CA GLY A 246 19.52 14.47 7.37
C GLY A 246 18.17 14.95 6.85
N GLY A 247 17.46 14.10 6.11
CA GLY A 247 16.10 14.36 5.64
C GLY A 247 15.07 14.27 6.76
N ALA A 248 13.86 14.76 6.48
CA ALA A 248 12.73 14.80 7.42
C ALA A 248 11.44 14.19 6.85
N ASN A 249 10.52 13.89 7.76
CA ASN A 249 9.12 13.58 7.49
C ASN A 249 8.25 14.49 8.40
N LEU A 250 7.30 13.95 9.16
CA LEU A 250 6.60 14.71 10.20
C LEU A 250 7.48 15.12 11.39
N SER A 251 8.67 14.52 11.48
CA SER A 251 9.69 14.85 12.46
C SER A 251 10.91 15.43 11.75
N ALA A 252 11.67 16.29 12.43
CA ALA A 252 12.83 16.96 11.86
C ALA A 252 14.05 16.02 11.67
N GLY A 253 14.86 16.32 10.66
CA GLY A 253 16.14 15.66 10.41
C GLY A 253 17.27 16.26 11.24
N GLY A 254 18.37 15.52 11.37
CA GLY A 254 19.55 15.94 12.11
C GLY A 254 20.43 16.90 11.32
N ILE A 255 21.08 17.83 12.02
CA ILE A 255 22.08 18.73 11.41
C ILE A 255 23.36 17.97 11.05
N GLY A 256 24.04 18.34 9.97
CA GLY A 256 25.36 17.82 9.63
C GLY A 256 26.43 18.28 10.61
N GLY A 257 27.58 17.61 10.59
CA GLY A 257 28.80 18.04 11.27
C GLY A 257 29.59 19.08 10.46
N GLY A 258 30.49 19.80 11.13
CA GLY A 258 31.29 20.86 10.52
C GLY A 258 32.77 20.54 10.43
N ASN A 259 33.49 21.34 9.64
CA ASN A 259 34.95 21.34 9.65
C ASN A 259 35.46 22.08 10.89
N SER A 260 36.38 21.45 11.61
CA SER A 260 37.01 21.96 12.83
C SER A 260 38.53 21.88 12.80
N SER A 261 39.10 21.82 11.60
CA SER A 261 40.54 21.86 11.36
C SER A 261 41.15 23.17 11.87
N SER A 262 42.38 23.13 12.38
CA SER A 262 43.04 24.31 13.00
C SER A 262 43.61 25.31 11.99
N LEU A 263 43.90 24.86 10.76
CA LEU A 263 44.40 25.69 9.65
C LEU A 263 43.23 26.11 8.73
N GLY A 264 42.47 27.12 9.16
CA GLY A 264 41.44 27.79 8.35
C GLY A 264 40.13 27.01 8.15
N CYS A 265 39.04 27.75 7.86
CA CYS A 265 37.66 27.24 7.68
C CYS A 265 36.97 26.61 8.89
N ASN A 266 37.18 27.20 10.06
CA ASN A 266 36.47 26.83 11.30
C ASN A 266 35.05 27.41 11.44
N THR A 267 34.53 28.14 10.44
CA THR A 267 33.18 28.71 10.53
C THR A 267 32.16 27.61 10.31
N THR A 268 31.19 27.51 11.21
CA THR A 268 30.15 26.47 11.16
C THR A 268 29.15 26.71 10.03
N ILE A 269 29.40 26.08 8.89
CA ILE A 269 28.58 26.16 7.66
C ILE A 269 28.08 24.76 7.21
N ARG A 270 27.83 23.90 8.19
CA ARG A 270 27.23 22.57 8.04
C ARG A 270 25.81 22.59 7.48
N GLY A 271 25.45 21.51 6.79
CA GLY A 271 24.10 21.29 6.28
C GLY A 271 23.07 21.26 7.41
N LEU A 272 21.96 21.97 7.22
CA LEU A 272 20.85 21.95 8.15
C LEU A 272 19.99 20.70 7.92
N GLY A 273 19.39 20.17 8.98
CA GLY A 273 18.45 19.06 8.88
C GLY A 273 17.16 19.49 8.20
N GLY A 274 16.52 18.53 7.52
CA GLY A 274 15.18 18.69 6.96
C GLY A 274 14.19 19.12 8.03
N LYS A 275 13.19 19.91 7.63
CA LYS A 275 12.18 20.48 8.52
C LYS A 275 10.98 19.54 8.62
N ALA A 276 10.41 19.45 9.81
CA ALA A 276 9.18 18.68 10.05
C ALA A 276 8.02 19.21 9.19
N LEU A 277 7.24 18.31 8.61
CA LEU A 277 6.02 18.62 7.87
C LEU A 277 4.78 18.47 8.76
N ASP A 278 4.77 19.08 9.95
CA ASP A 278 3.77 18.85 11.01
C ASP A 278 2.54 19.78 10.95
N ASN A 279 2.57 20.84 10.14
CA ASN A 279 1.49 21.82 10.01
C ASN A 279 0.51 21.55 8.83
N TRP A 280 -0.38 20.55 8.95
CA TRP A 280 -1.22 20.08 7.83
C TRP A 280 -2.67 19.68 8.15
N GLN A 281 -3.15 19.92 9.37
CA GLN A 281 -4.54 19.64 9.80
C GLN A 281 -5.07 18.19 9.54
N GLY A 282 -4.19 17.19 9.37
CA GLY A 282 -4.56 15.78 9.52
C GLY A 282 -4.94 14.98 8.26
N ALA A 283 -4.75 15.49 7.03
CA ALA A 283 -5.08 14.75 5.79
C ALA A 283 -4.00 14.55 4.69
N LYS A 284 -2.73 14.79 4.97
CA LYS A 284 -1.61 14.67 4.02
C LYS A 284 -0.68 13.53 4.39
N ILE A 285 -0.08 12.90 3.38
CA ILE A 285 0.91 11.83 3.53
C ILE A 285 2.16 12.17 2.73
N PHE A 286 3.33 11.77 3.23
CA PHE A 286 4.61 12.13 2.61
C PHE A 286 5.55 10.93 2.54
N ALA A 287 6.28 10.84 1.44
CA ALA A 287 7.51 10.06 1.41
C ALA A 287 8.56 10.76 2.29
N GLY A 288 9.53 10.00 2.79
CA GLY A 288 10.66 10.56 3.53
C GLY A 288 11.48 11.48 2.64
N GLY A 289 11.92 12.62 3.19
CA GLY A 289 12.87 13.52 2.52
C GLY A 289 14.25 12.90 2.39
N GLY A 290 14.96 13.23 1.31
CA GLY A 290 16.35 12.83 1.14
C GLY A 290 17.30 13.63 2.04
N GLY A 291 18.39 13.03 2.48
CA GLY A 291 19.49 13.73 3.15
C GLY A 291 20.29 14.59 2.17
N GLY A 292 20.99 15.61 2.66
CA GLY A 292 21.91 16.42 1.86
C GLY A 292 23.26 15.74 1.66
N ALA A 293 23.95 16.07 0.57
CA ALA A 293 25.32 15.60 0.33
C ALA A 293 26.32 16.36 1.21
N GLY A 294 27.45 15.72 1.50
CA GLY A 294 28.61 16.40 2.11
C GLY A 294 29.43 17.14 1.06
N HIS A 295 30.19 18.16 1.48
CA HIS A 295 31.17 18.79 0.59
C HIS A 295 32.42 17.91 0.48
N SER A 296 32.88 17.66 -0.74
CA SER A 296 34.05 16.82 -1.02
C SER A 296 34.95 17.45 -2.09
N ASN A 297 36.26 17.41 -1.86
CA ASN A 297 37.26 17.94 -2.81
C ASN A 297 38.41 16.99 -3.15
N ASN A 298 38.45 15.78 -2.57
CA ASN A 298 39.54 14.84 -2.80
C ASN A 298 39.18 13.61 -3.65
N GLY A 299 37.89 13.30 -3.78
CA GLY A 299 37.40 12.23 -4.65
C GLY A 299 37.51 10.81 -4.09
N PHE A 300 37.89 10.63 -2.82
CA PHE A 300 38.10 9.30 -2.25
C PHE A 300 36.83 8.54 -1.86
N SER A 301 35.70 9.24 -1.74
CA SER A 301 34.44 8.66 -1.26
C SER A 301 33.21 9.36 -1.86
N SER A 302 32.14 8.60 -2.11
CA SER A 302 30.86 9.16 -2.53
C SER A 302 30.08 9.67 -1.32
N VAL A 303 30.11 10.99 -1.11
CA VAL A 303 29.47 11.64 0.05
C VAL A 303 28.03 12.07 -0.25
N HIS A 304 27.29 11.23 -0.97
CA HIS A 304 25.90 11.49 -1.34
C HIS A 304 24.98 11.49 -0.11
N GLY A 305 23.85 12.18 -0.22
CA GLY A 305 22.77 12.07 0.76
C GLY A 305 22.04 10.74 0.67
N GLY A 306 21.51 10.27 1.78
CA GLY A 306 20.66 9.08 1.84
C GLY A 306 19.27 9.36 1.25
N ARG A 307 18.72 8.38 0.55
CA ARG A 307 17.37 8.46 -0.03
C ARG A 307 16.29 8.25 1.04
N GLY A 308 15.16 8.94 0.96
CA GLY A 308 14.06 8.76 1.91
C GLY A 308 13.26 7.46 1.68
N GLY A 309 12.50 7.03 2.69
CA GLY A 309 11.58 5.90 2.59
C GLY A 309 10.29 6.23 1.81
N GLY A 310 9.69 5.23 1.17
CA GLY A 310 8.46 5.39 0.39
C GLY A 310 7.18 5.44 1.23
N ILE A 311 6.05 5.25 0.55
CA ILE A 311 4.71 5.17 1.14
C ILE A 311 4.17 3.76 0.96
N ILE A 312 3.61 3.16 2.01
CA ILE A 312 2.90 1.89 1.95
C ILE A 312 1.46 2.12 2.42
N PHE A 313 0.48 1.70 1.63
CA PHE A 313 -0.93 1.65 2.00
C PHE A 313 -1.40 0.20 1.93
N LEU A 314 -1.85 -0.34 3.06
CA LEU A 314 -2.41 -1.69 3.13
C LEU A 314 -3.86 -1.63 3.62
N TRP A 315 -4.73 -2.33 2.88
CA TRP A 315 -6.10 -2.61 3.27
C TRP A 315 -6.31 -4.11 3.32
N ALA A 316 -6.75 -4.65 4.46
CA ALA A 316 -7.11 -6.07 4.61
C ALA A 316 -8.13 -6.26 5.73
N ASN A 317 -8.91 -7.34 5.68
CA ASN A 317 -9.67 -7.78 6.85
C ASN A 317 -8.74 -8.36 7.92
N GLN A 318 -7.71 -9.13 7.53
CA GLN A 318 -6.73 -9.71 8.44
C GLN A 318 -5.30 -9.58 7.92
N LEU A 319 -4.38 -9.19 8.80
CA LEU A 319 -2.94 -9.31 8.58
C LEU A 319 -2.38 -10.47 9.41
N ILE A 320 -1.70 -11.40 8.75
CA ILE A 320 -0.98 -12.50 9.39
C ILE A 320 0.52 -12.18 9.36
N GLY A 321 1.03 -11.64 10.46
CA GLY A 321 2.44 -11.25 10.62
C GLY A 321 3.28 -12.40 11.16
N ASN A 322 4.08 -13.05 10.32
CA ASN A 322 4.92 -14.19 10.76
C ASN A 322 6.33 -13.72 11.18
N ASN A 323 6.42 -12.69 12.01
CA ASN A 323 7.66 -11.95 12.33
C ASN A 323 8.33 -11.30 11.10
N GLU A 324 7.54 -11.05 10.06
CA GLU A 324 8.00 -10.45 8.81
C GLU A 324 7.79 -8.93 8.78
N TYR A 325 8.54 -8.27 7.89
CA TYR A 325 8.60 -6.82 7.82
C TYR A 325 7.59 -6.19 6.85
N ILE A 326 7.03 -5.05 7.26
CA ILE A 326 6.48 -4.03 6.37
C ILE A 326 7.33 -2.78 6.61
N SER A 327 8.18 -2.42 5.65
CA SER A 327 9.30 -1.50 5.87
C SER A 327 9.33 -0.36 4.85
N ALA A 328 9.47 0.87 5.33
CA ALA A 328 9.63 2.09 4.54
C ALA A 328 10.72 3.00 5.15
N ARG A 329 11.92 2.45 5.38
CA ARG A 329 13.04 3.16 6.02
C ARG A 329 13.80 4.09 5.07
N GLY A 330 14.44 5.10 5.65
CA GLY A 330 15.40 5.94 4.94
C GLY A 330 16.78 5.25 4.80
N ALA A 331 17.49 5.57 3.72
CA ALA A 331 18.85 5.10 3.45
C ALA A 331 19.89 5.88 4.26
N ALA A 332 21.02 5.24 4.58
CA ALA A 332 22.16 5.93 5.16
C ALA A 332 22.78 6.95 4.18
N GLY A 333 23.38 8.01 4.73
CA GLY A 333 24.23 8.93 3.97
C GLY A 333 25.61 8.34 3.69
N GLY A 334 26.27 8.80 2.63
CA GLY A 334 27.61 8.35 2.26
C GLY A 334 28.68 8.81 3.25
N SER A 335 29.49 7.88 3.74
CA SER A 335 30.64 8.16 4.60
C SER A 335 31.78 8.82 3.81
N SER A 336 32.65 9.56 4.51
CA SER A 336 33.76 10.29 3.91
C SER A 336 35.14 9.86 4.41
N LEU A 337 36.15 10.06 3.56
CA LEU A 337 37.57 10.05 3.95
C LEU A 337 38.18 11.43 3.66
N SER A 338 38.54 12.16 4.71
CA SER A 338 39.09 13.52 4.70
C SER A 338 38.18 14.59 4.04
N ASP A 339 36.86 14.39 4.08
CA ASP A 339 35.84 15.27 3.49
C ASP A 339 34.58 15.34 4.38
N GLY A 340 33.59 16.16 4.01
CA GLY A 340 32.28 16.15 4.66
C GLY A 340 31.43 14.95 4.24
N ALA A 341 30.79 14.28 5.19
CA ALA A 341 29.92 13.13 4.93
C ALA A 341 28.48 13.53 4.55
N GLY A 342 27.74 12.61 3.93
CA GLY A 342 26.33 12.80 3.57
C GLY A 342 25.36 12.58 4.73
N GLY A 343 24.24 13.29 4.75
CA GLY A 343 23.16 13.08 5.71
C GLY A 343 22.27 11.89 5.35
N GLY A 344 21.66 11.24 6.34
CA GLY A 344 20.73 10.13 6.13
C GLY A 344 19.35 10.57 5.63
N GLY A 345 18.66 9.73 4.86
CA GLY A 345 17.29 9.99 4.42
C GLY A 345 16.27 9.72 5.54
N ALA A 346 15.13 10.40 5.53
CA ALA A 346 14.07 10.14 6.52
C ALA A 346 13.31 8.84 6.25
N GLY A 347 12.70 8.29 7.30
CA GLY A 347 11.68 7.26 7.18
C GLY A 347 10.46 7.75 6.39
N GLY A 348 9.78 6.80 5.75
CA GLY A 348 8.58 7.00 4.94
C GLY A 348 7.28 6.91 5.74
N THR A 349 6.18 6.62 5.04
CA THR A 349 4.84 6.50 5.63
C THR A 349 4.29 5.09 5.45
N ILE A 350 3.72 4.52 6.50
CA ILE A 350 2.94 3.28 6.45
C ILE A 350 1.51 3.58 6.92
N ILE A 351 0.50 3.22 6.11
CA ILE A 351 -0.92 3.35 6.42
C ILE A 351 -1.53 1.97 6.50
N MET A 352 -2.05 1.62 7.68
CA MET A 352 -2.64 0.33 7.99
C MET A 352 -4.15 0.50 8.16
N ASN A 353 -4.90 0.18 7.11
CA ASN A 353 -6.35 0.01 7.19
C ASN A 353 -6.69 -1.48 7.31
N VAL A 354 -6.35 -2.06 8.45
CA VAL A 354 -6.52 -3.50 8.71
C VAL A 354 -7.38 -3.71 9.95
N THR A 355 -8.38 -4.58 9.83
CA THR A 355 -9.35 -4.84 10.91
C THR A 355 -8.79 -5.78 11.98
N ASN A 356 -8.15 -6.89 11.57
CA ASN A 356 -7.67 -7.93 12.47
C ASN A 356 -6.18 -8.21 12.26
N TYR A 357 -5.51 -8.61 13.34
CA TYR A 357 -4.08 -8.92 13.34
C TYR A 357 -3.85 -10.26 14.04
N SER A 358 -3.01 -11.10 13.44
CA SER A 358 -2.59 -12.38 14.01
C SER A 358 -1.11 -12.62 13.70
N GLY A 359 -0.37 -13.18 14.65
CA GLY A 359 1.09 -13.16 14.58
C GLY A 359 1.67 -11.74 14.69
N ASN A 360 2.97 -11.64 14.88
CA ASN A 360 3.67 -10.35 14.97
C ASN A 360 4.11 -9.86 13.58
N ALA A 361 3.56 -8.75 13.11
CA ALA A 361 4.14 -8.00 11.98
C ALA A 361 5.09 -6.92 12.52
N ILE A 362 6.20 -6.68 11.81
CA ILE A 362 7.20 -5.67 12.21
C ILE A 362 7.13 -4.49 11.24
N LEU A 363 6.55 -3.38 11.69
CA LEU A 363 6.42 -2.14 10.91
C LEU A 363 7.65 -1.27 11.14
N ARG A 364 8.32 -0.82 10.07
CA ARG A 364 9.53 0.02 10.18
C ARG A 364 9.47 1.27 9.33
N THR A 365 9.64 2.42 9.96
CA THR A 365 9.84 3.72 9.30
C THR A 365 11.03 4.44 9.89
N ASP A 366 12.11 3.71 10.19
CA ASP A 366 13.31 4.29 10.77
C ASP A 366 14.02 5.24 9.79
N GLY A 367 14.60 6.30 10.34
CA GLY A 367 15.52 7.18 9.62
C GLY A 367 16.84 6.51 9.27
N GLY A 368 17.44 6.96 8.19
CA GLY A 368 18.77 6.55 7.76
C GLY A 368 19.87 7.18 8.61
N GLN A 369 20.94 6.43 8.85
CA GLN A 369 22.11 6.89 9.58
C GLN A 369 22.85 8.00 8.81
N GLY A 370 23.38 9.00 9.50
CA GLY A 370 24.34 9.94 8.90
C GLY A 370 25.64 9.23 8.54
N GLY A 371 26.30 9.64 7.45
CA GLY A 371 27.59 9.09 7.04
C GLY A 371 28.68 9.40 8.07
N ASN A 372 29.59 8.46 8.31
CA ASN A 372 30.74 8.70 9.19
C ASN A 372 31.83 9.46 8.44
N SER A 373 32.65 10.20 9.18
CA SER A 373 33.82 10.89 8.65
C SER A 373 35.09 10.32 9.28
N ALA A 374 36.13 10.15 8.47
CA ALA A 374 37.48 9.81 8.92
C ALA A 374 38.48 10.84 8.39
N ASP A 375 39.52 11.18 9.15
CA ASP A 375 40.58 12.12 8.73
C ASP A 375 41.61 11.50 7.76
N GLY A 376 41.65 10.16 7.69
CA GLY A 376 42.61 9.40 6.91
C GLY A 376 44.05 9.47 7.42
N GLY A 377 44.24 9.78 8.71
CA GLY A 377 45.56 9.96 9.32
C GLY A 377 46.28 11.24 8.88
N THR A 378 45.53 12.23 8.40
CA THR A 378 46.11 13.49 7.92
C THR A 378 46.17 14.51 9.05
N ALA A 379 47.38 14.89 9.44
CA ALA A 379 47.60 15.85 10.53
C ALA A 379 46.83 17.17 10.31
N GLY A 380 46.18 17.64 11.36
CA GLY A 380 45.43 18.90 11.39
C GLY A 380 44.10 18.92 10.64
N ARG A 381 43.53 17.77 10.26
CA ARG A 381 42.24 17.67 9.56
C ARG A 381 41.15 17.04 10.44
N CYS A 382 40.02 17.74 10.59
CA CYS A 382 38.89 17.30 11.42
C CYS A 382 37.54 17.68 10.80
N TYR A 383 36.76 16.67 10.43
CA TYR A 383 35.49 16.82 9.71
C TYR A 383 34.39 16.05 10.44
N GLY A 384 33.32 16.73 10.85
CA GLY A 384 32.19 16.07 11.51
C GLY A 384 31.42 15.13 10.58
N GLY A 385 30.68 14.16 11.14
CA GLY A 385 29.84 13.23 10.37
C GLY A 385 28.61 13.89 9.73
N GLY A 386 27.79 13.10 9.02
CA GLY A 386 26.51 13.53 8.46
C GLY A 386 25.38 13.55 9.49
N GLY A 387 24.35 14.36 9.25
CA GLY A 387 23.14 14.37 10.09
C GLY A 387 22.28 13.12 9.88
N GLY A 388 21.69 12.58 10.95
CA GLY A 388 20.78 11.45 10.87
C GLY A 388 19.41 11.84 10.28
N GLY A 389 18.78 10.97 9.49
CA GLY A 389 17.42 11.18 8.99
C GLY A 389 16.38 11.02 10.11
N SER A 390 15.25 11.71 10.01
CA SER A 390 14.15 11.52 10.96
C SER A 390 13.51 10.14 10.84
N GLY A 391 12.84 9.67 11.90
CA GLY A 391 11.84 8.62 11.76
C GLY A 391 10.65 9.10 10.89
N GLY A 392 9.92 8.15 10.34
CA GLY A 392 8.74 8.35 9.50
C GLY A 392 7.44 8.23 10.29
N VAL A 393 6.38 7.77 9.64
CA VAL A 393 5.03 7.75 10.23
C VAL A 393 4.34 6.42 10.04
N VAL A 394 3.64 5.96 11.07
CA VAL A 394 2.70 4.83 10.97
C VAL A 394 1.30 5.30 11.35
N TYR A 395 0.35 5.12 10.43
CA TYR A 395 -1.07 5.41 10.61
C TYR A 395 -1.86 4.11 10.79
N PHE A 396 -2.75 4.07 11.77
CA PHE A 396 -3.75 3.01 11.95
C PHE A 396 -5.15 3.59 11.84
N SER A 397 -6.10 2.82 11.29
CA SER A 397 -7.52 3.19 11.22
C SER A 397 -8.33 2.91 12.51
N GLY A 398 -7.64 2.49 13.58
CA GLY A 398 -8.19 2.23 14.90
C GLY A 398 -7.06 2.09 15.94
N PRO A 399 -7.40 1.74 17.20
CA PRO A 399 -6.41 1.61 18.26
C PRO A 399 -5.19 0.79 17.84
N THR A 400 -4.00 1.21 18.27
CA THR A 400 -2.74 0.56 17.89
C THR A 400 -2.82 -0.94 18.20
N PRO A 401 -2.73 -1.82 17.19
CA PRO A 401 -2.81 -3.26 17.37
C PRO A 401 -1.52 -3.81 18.00
N VAL A 402 -1.54 -5.09 18.40
CA VAL A 402 -0.35 -5.79 18.90
C VAL A 402 0.58 -6.13 17.72
N VAL A 403 1.36 -5.15 17.29
CA VAL A 403 2.42 -5.26 16.27
C VAL A 403 3.70 -4.60 16.80
N THR A 404 4.85 -5.00 16.28
CA THR A 404 6.11 -4.33 16.60
C THR A 404 6.27 -3.12 15.69
N VAL A 405 6.40 -1.91 16.24
CA VAL A 405 6.61 -0.67 15.47
C VAL A 405 7.98 -0.07 15.79
N SER A 406 8.78 0.19 14.76
CA SER A 406 10.03 0.92 14.85
C SER A 406 9.95 2.20 14.01
N ILE A 407 10.02 3.34 14.68
CA ILE A 407 9.97 4.69 14.11
C ILE A 407 11.22 5.48 14.53
N ALA A 408 12.35 4.79 14.70
CA ALA A 408 13.55 5.35 15.28
C ALA A 408 14.16 6.44 14.38
N ALA A 409 14.77 7.45 14.99
CA ALA A 409 15.65 8.35 14.26
C ALA A 409 16.89 7.62 13.75
N GLY A 410 17.44 8.11 12.63
CA GLY A 410 18.81 7.82 12.26
C GLY A 410 19.76 8.51 13.24
N ASN A 411 20.82 7.81 13.67
CA ASN A 411 21.86 8.40 14.49
C ASN A 411 22.71 9.38 13.66
N ALA A 412 23.36 10.29 14.38
CA ALA A 412 24.40 11.14 13.82
C ALA A 412 25.58 10.29 13.32
N GLY A 413 26.17 10.70 12.21
CA GLY A 413 27.46 10.19 11.78
C GLY A 413 28.56 10.58 12.77
N VAL A 414 29.51 9.67 12.97
CA VAL A 414 30.63 9.85 13.91
C VAL A 414 31.87 10.34 13.16
N GLU A 415 32.63 11.22 13.80
CA GLU A 415 33.99 11.57 13.38
C GLU A 415 34.99 10.62 14.03
N SER A 416 35.87 10.03 13.22
CA SER A 416 36.91 9.10 13.64
C SER A 416 38.29 9.60 13.21
N GLY A 417 39.33 9.27 13.98
CA GLY A 417 40.71 9.68 13.68
C GLY A 417 41.00 11.17 13.93
N ARG A 418 40.12 11.90 14.63
CA ARG A 418 40.27 13.33 14.92
C ARG A 418 41.67 13.69 15.44
N ASP A 419 42.34 14.62 14.76
CA ASP A 419 43.64 15.16 15.15
C ASP A 419 43.55 16.00 16.45
N ALA A 420 44.52 15.83 17.35
CA ALA A 420 44.54 16.51 18.65
C ALA A 420 44.72 18.03 18.56
N GLY A 421 45.25 18.54 17.45
CA GLY A 421 45.47 19.96 17.20
C GLY A 421 44.24 20.71 16.67
N CYS A 422 43.10 20.04 16.45
CA CYS A 422 41.88 20.67 15.97
C CYS A 422 41.15 21.50 17.05
N VAL A 423 40.33 22.46 16.61
CA VAL A 423 39.49 23.27 17.53
C VAL A 423 38.33 22.45 18.10
N ALA A 424 37.33 23.05 18.75
CA ALA A 424 36.18 22.29 19.27
C ALA A 424 35.40 21.58 18.14
N ALA A 425 35.04 20.32 18.38
CA ALA A 425 34.31 19.49 17.41
C ALA A 425 32.96 20.10 17.06
N GLN A 426 32.63 20.10 15.77
CA GLN A 426 31.32 20.49 15.26
C GLN A 426 30.52 19.22 14.97
N ALA A 427 29.99 18.59 16.01
CA ALA A 427 29.32 17.30 15.90
C ALA A 427 28.01 17.37 15.08
N ALA A 428 27.71 16.29 14.38
CA ALA A 428 26.41 16.09 13.74
C ALA A 428 25.33 15.78 14.78
N GLY A 429 24.07 15.98 14.40
CA GLY A 429 22.89 15.63 15.19
C GLY A 429 22.19 14.39 14.64
N ALA A 430 21.59 13.60 15.52
CA ALA A 430 20.63 12.57 15.13
C ALA A 430 19.34 13.23 14.59
N GLY A 431 18.56 12.48 13.82
CA GLY A 431 17.20 12.90 13.50
C GLY A 431 16.29 12.85 14.72
N SER A 432 15.06 13.32 14.56
CA SER A 432 14.00 13.12 15.55
C SER A 432 13.23 11.83 15.29
N THR A 433 12.78 11.18 16.36
CA THR A 433 11.91 9.99 16.29
C THR A 433 10.62 10.31 15.53
N GLY A 434 10.10 9.33 14.82
CA GLY A 434 8.89 9.45 14.01
C GLY A 434 7.59 9.55 14.82
N VAL A 435 6.45 9.36 14.15
CA VAL A 435 5.11 9.53 14.74
C VAL A 435 4.26 8.27 14.52
N ILE A 436 3.48 7.89 15.53
CA ILE A 436 2.40 6.90 15.41
C ILE A 436 1.08 7.65 15.56
N ASN A 437 0.17 7.47 14.60
CA ASN A 437 -1.16 8.05 14.66
C ASN A 437 -2.23 6.94 14.61
N PRO A 438 -2.91 6.66 15.73
CA PRO A 438 -3.87 5.54 15.83
C PRO A 438 -5.28 5.87 15.33
N ASN A 439 -5.56 7.10 14.86
CA ASN A 439 -6.92 7.52 14.49
C ASN A 439 -6.94 8.14 13.09
N TYR A 440 -6.37 7.43 12.14
CA TYR A 440 -6.28 7.90 10.77
C TYR A 440 -7.48 7.47 9.95
N SER A 441 -8.22 8.45 9.43
CA SER A 441 -9.24 8.20 8.41
C SER A 441 -8.61 8.34 7.02
N PHE A 442 -8.73 7.29 6.22
CA PHE A 442 -8.30 7.38 4.83
C PHE A 442 -9.22 8.34 4.07
N ARG A 443 -8.65 9.07 3.11
CA ARG A 443 -9.38 10.05 2.30
C ARG A 443 -10.01 9.40 1.08
N ARG A 444 -11.34 9.39 1.02
CA ARG A 444 -12.15 8.96 -0.13
C ARG A 444 -13.49 9.69 -0.10
N SER A 445 -13.99 10.10 -1.26
CA SER A 445 -15.37 10.57 -1.38
C SER A 445 -16.39 9.44 -1.36
N THR A 446 -17.55 9.71 -0.77
CA THR A 446 -18.73 8.85 -0.82
C THR A 446 -19.80 9.38 -1.77
N ASN A 447 -19.62 10.58 -2.33
CA ASN A 447 -20.56 11.18 -3.26
C ASN A 447 -20.26 10.66 -4.68
N PRO A 448 -21.23 10.03 -5.36
CA PRO A 448 -21.04 9.53 -6.71
C PRO A 448 -20.85 10.70 -7.69
N ALA A 449 -19.89 10.55 -8.61
CA ALA A 449 -19.67 11.50 -9.68
C ALA A 449 -20.69 11.26 -10.81
N GLY A 450 -21.46 12.29 -11.17
CA GLY A 450 -22.54 12.18 -12.17
C GLY A 450 -22.10 11.76 -13.57
N TYR A 451 -20.81 11.86 -13.91
CA TYR A 451 -20.29 11.50 -15.24
C TYR A 451 -20.10 9.99 -15.43
N CYS A 452 -19.97 9.24 -14.34
CA CYS A 452 -20.11 7.79 -14.36
C CYS A 452 -21.57 7.35 -14.47
N GLN A 453 -22.54 8.28 -14.46
CA GLN A 453 -23.97 8.02 -14.72
C GLN A 453 -24.41 8.46 -16.13
N LEU A 454 -23.68 9.39 -16.77
CA LEU A 454 -24.04 9.98 -18.08
C LEU A 454 -23.37 9.31 -19.30
N LEU A 455 -22.39 8.43 -19.08
CA LEU A 455 -21.67 7.70 -20.14
C LEU A 455 -21.73 6.17 -19.94
N LEU A 456 -22.71 5.68 -19.20
CA LEU A 456 -22.86 4.24 -18.98
C LEU A 456 -23.37 3.54 -20.26
N PRO A 457 -22.70 2.48 -20.74
CA PRO A 457 -23.46 1.29 -21.09
C PRO A 457 -24.24 0.88 -19.85
N VAL A 458 -25.55 0.64 -19.98
CA VAL A 458 -26.55 0.69 -18.92
C VAL A 458 -26.08 0.23 -17.53
N GLY A 459 -26.26 1.11 -16.55
CA GLY A 459 -25.82 0.92 -15.17
C GLY A 459 -26.55 -0.20 -14.44
N LEU A 460 -25.82 -1.27 -14.16
CA LEU A 460 -26.15 -2.22 -13.11
C LEU A 460 -25.73 -1.63 -11.75
N ILE A 461 -26.69 -1.27 -10.89
CA ILE A 461 -26.42 -0.72 -9.55
C ILE A 461 -25.80 -1.80 -8.65
N TYR A 462 -26.38 -2.99 -8.64
CA TYR A 462 -25.78 -4.17 -8.00
C TYR A 462 -26.26 -5.45 -8.66
N PHE A 463 -25.48 -6.51 -8.43
CA PHE A 463 -25.89 -7.89 -8.61
C PHE A 463 -25.42 -8.67 -7.39
N ARG A 464 -26.28 -9.50 -6.81
CA ARG A 464 -26.02 -10.29 -5.60
C ARG A 464 -26.54 -11.71 -5.79
N ALA A 465 -25.84 -12.67 -5.20
CA ALA A 465 -26.29 -14.04 -5.08
C ALA A 465 -26.44 -14.36 -3.58
N VAL A 466 -27.58 -14.94 -3.19
CA VAL A 466 -27.89 -15.30 -1.81
C VAL A 466 -28.47 -16.71 -1.80
N SER A 467 -27.97 -17.58 -0.92
CA SER A 467 -28.52 -18.92 -0.74
C SER A 467 -29.79 -18.83 0.08
N VAL A 468 -30.91 -19.33 -0.46
CA VAL A 468 -32.21 -19.35 0.22
C VAL A 468 -32.77 -20.78 0.12
N GLN A 469 -32.83 -21.48 1.26
CA GLN A 469 -33.27 -22.87 1.35
C GLN A 469 -32.49 -23.79 0.40
N GLN A 470 -33.17 -24.35 -0.61
CA GLN A 470 -32.60 -25.25 -1.63
C GLN A 470 -32.30 -24.55 -2.97
N SER A 471 -32.23 -23.21 -2.99
CA SER A 471 -32.02 -22.41 -4.20
C SER A 471 -31.00 -21.30 -4.00
N VAL A 472 -30.45 -20.77 -5.10
CA VAL A 472 -29.70 -19.51 -5.10
C VAL A 472 -30.58 -18.42 -5.66
N LEU A 473 -30.92 -17.44 -4.83
CA LEU A 473 -31.62 -16.23 -5.23
C LEU A 473 -30.60 -15.20 -5.75
N LEU A 474 -30.73 -14.86 -7.01
CA LEU A 474 -29.98 -13.81 -7.70
C LEU A 474 -30.83 -12.55 -7.72
N ASN A 475 -30.29 -11.44 -7.22
CA ASN A 475 -30.99 -10.14 -7.18
C ASN A 475 -30.12 -9.07 -7.83
N TRP A 476 -30.72 -8.24 -8.67
CA TRP A 476 -30.05 -7.08 -9.23
C TRP A 476 -30.96 -5.88 -9.33
N GLU A 477 -30.31 -4.73 -9.41
CA GLU A 477 -30.97 -3.45 -9.65
C GLU A 477 -30.23 -2.69 -10.74
N THR A 478 -30.96 -2.01 -11.60
CA THR A 478 -30.44 -1.21 -12.70
C THR A 478 -30.90 0.24 -12.58
N ASP A 479 -30.02 1.15 -12.98
CA ASP A 479 -30.26 2.60 -12.90
C ASP A 479 -31.24 3.08 -13.97
N ASP A 480 -31.06 2.61 -15.22
CA ASP A 480 -31.89 2.99 -16.37
C ASP A 480 -32.37 1.78 -17.18
N PRO A 481 -33.50 1.16 -16.81
CA PRO A 481 -34.08 0.04 -17.54
C PRO A 481 -34.48 0.40 -18.99
N GLY A 482 -34.74 1.69 -19.27
CA GLY A 482 -35.23 2.14 -20.58
C GLY A 482 -34.24 1.95 -21.72
N LEU A 483 -32.96 1.76 -21.40
CA LEU A 483 -31.88 1.55 -22.37
C LEU A 483 -31.56 0.05 -22.60
N LEU A 484 -32.06 -0.85 -21.75
CA LEU A 484 -31.81 -2.29 -21.86
C LEU A 484 -32.86 -3.00 -22.70
N GLN A 485 -32.41 -4.01 -23.44
CA GLN A 485 -33.27 -4.94 -24.16
C GLN A 485 -33.54 -6.18 -23.30
N GLU A 486 -32.49 -6.82 -22.77
CA GLU A 486 -32.63 -8.03 -21.95
C GLU A 486 -31.44 -8.24 -21.00
N PHE A 487 -31.70 -8.99 -19.93
CA PHE A 487 -30.67 -9.61 -19.09
C PHE A 487 -30.52 -11.06 -19.47
N ILE A 488 -29.27 -11.51 -19.61
CA ILE A 488 -28.95 -12.93 -19.81
C ILE A 488 -28.15 -13.39 -18.60
N LEU A 489 -28.74 -14.31 -17.84
CA LEU A 489 -28.11 -14.93 -16.69
C LEU A 489 -27.24 -16.07 -17.16
N GLU A 490 -26.00 -16.06 -16.71
CA GLU A 490 -25.04 -17.11 -17.00
C GLU A 490 -24.50 -17.72 -15.72
N LYS A 491 -24.32 -19.04 -15.75
CA LYS A 491 -23.74 -19.84 -14.67
C LYS A 491 -22.55 -20.62 -15.22
N LYS A 492 -21.46 -20.71 -14.44
CA LYS A 492 -20.35 -21.60 -14.82
C LYS A 492 -20.75 -23.07 -14.67
N ASN A 493 -20.42 -23.89 -15.66
CA ASN A 493 -20.53 -25.34 -15.58
C ASN A 493 -19.29 -25.97 -14.92
N ASN A 494 -19.29 -27.30 -14.75
CA ASN A 494 -18.17 -28.04 -14.16
C ASN A 494 -16.87 -28.00 -14.99
N ALA A 495 -16.94 -27.67 -16.28
CA ALA A 495 -15.78 -27.49 -17.15
C ALA A 495 -15.18 -26.06 -17.06
N GLY A 496 -15.85 -25.15 -16.34
CA GLY A 496 -15.42 -23.76 -16.16
C GLY A 496 -16.01 -22.78 -17.19
N ASP A 497 -16.80 -23.26 -18.15
CA ASP A 497 -17.42 -22.45 -19.19
C ASP A 497 -18.70 -21.78 -18.70
N TRP A 498 -18.96 -20.57 -19.21
CA TRP A 498 -20.24 -19.88 -18.98
C TRP A 498 -21.34 -20.54 -19.80
N THR A 499 -22.39 -20.96 -19.11
CA THR A 499 -23.59 -21.55 -19.70
C THR A 499 -24.79 -20.67 -19.45
N TYR A 500 -25.67 -20.60 -20.43
CA TYR A 500 -26.95 -19.90 -20.32
C TYR A 500 -27.81 -20.53 -19.21
N LEU A 501 -28.34 -19.71 -18.32
CA LEU A 501 -29.26 -20.13 -17.25
C LEU A 501 -30.70 -19.67 -17.55
N SER A 502 -30.87 -18.40 -17.88
CA SER A 502 -32.17 -17.79 -18.22
C SER A 502 -31.94 -16.44 -18.88
N ASN A 503 -32.95 -15.89 -19.56
CA ASN A 503 -33.04 -14.47 -19.86
C ASN A 503 -34.24 -13.85 -19.16
N LEU A 504 -34.17 -12.54 -18.94
CA LEU A 504 -35.29 -11.73 -18.49
C LEU A 504 -35.40 -10.52 -19.41
N THR A 505 -36.56 -10.34 -20.03
CA THR A 505 -36.87 -9.12 -20.77
C THR A 505 -36.95 -7.95 -19.79
N VAL A 506 -36.35 -6.83 -20.17
CA VAL A 506 -36.42 -5.61 -19.36
C VAL A 506 -37.78 -4.96 -19.52
N ILE A 507 -38.31 -4.43 -18.42
CA ILE A 507 -39.51 -3.58 -18.43
C ILE A 507 -39.04 -2.17 -18.07
N ASP A 508 -39.30 -1.19 -18.94
CA ASP A 508 -38.76 0.17 -18.85
C ASP A 508 -39.02 0.87 -17.48
N THR A 509 -40.06 0.48 -16.74
CA THR A 509 -40.42 1.05 -15.42
C THR A 509 -39.92 0.24 -14.22
N ARG A 510 -39.27 -0.91 -14.45
CA ARG A 510 -38.79 -1.80 -13.38
C ARG A 510 -37.27 -1.72 -13.29
N ASN A 511 -36.77 -1.30 -12.14
CA ASN A 511 -35.35 -1.25 -11.84
C ASN A 511 -34.84 -2.48 -11.08
N LYS A 512 -35.69 -3.20 -10.36
CA LYS A 512 -35.32 -4.37 -9.54
C LYS A 512 -35.76 -5.68 -10.18
N TYR A 513 -34.86 -6.65 -10.18
CA TYR A 513 -35.07 -7.95 -10.80
C TYR A 513 -34.52 -9.05 -9.90
N SER A 514 -35.13 -10.23 -10.00
CA SER A 514 -34.67 -11.41 -9.31
C SER A 514 -34.87 -12.67 -10.13
N TYR A 515 -34.05 -13.67 -9.84
CA TYR A 515 -34.15 -15.00 -10.42
C TYR A 515 -33.71 -16.04 -9.39
N ALA A 516 -34.44 -17.14 -9.27
CA ALA A 516 -34.08 -18.26 -8.41
C ALA A 516 -33.52 -19.41 -9.25
N ASP A 517 -32.23 -19.71 -9.08
CA ASP A 517 -31.67 -20.98 -9.53
C ASP A 517 -32.15 -22.08 -8.58
N LEU A 518 -33.08 -22.91 -9.05
CA LEU A 518 -33.68 -24.01 -8.27
C LEU A 518 -32.81 -25.28 -8.26
N HIS A 519 -31.77 -25.34 -9.09
CA HIS A 519 -30.88 -26.48 -9.19
C HIS A 519 -29.40 -26.05 -9.12
N PRO A 520 -28.99 -25.33 -8.05
CA PRO A 520 -27.59 -24.97 -7.84
C PRO A 520 -26.73 -26.23 -7.72
N SER A 521 -25.54 -26.20 -8.31
CA SER A 521 -24.59 -27.30 -8.23
C SER A 521 -24.05 -27.40 -6.81
N LYS A 522 -23.72 -28.59 -6.31
CA LYS A 522 -23.10 -28.72 -4.99
C LYS A 522 -21.74 -28.02 -4.97
N GLY A 523 -21.47 -27.22 -3.93
CA GLY A 523 -20.22 -26.50 -3.79
C GLY A 523 -20.29 -25.09 -4.38
N TYR A 524 -19.20 -24.59 -4.95
CA TYR A 524 -19.18 -23.23 -5.48
C TYR A 524 -19.99 -23.11 -6.78
N ASN A 525 -20.91 -22.15 -6.79
CA ASN A 525 -21.61 -21.70 -7.99
C ASN A 525 -21.16 -20.29 -8.33
N TYR A 526 -20.96 -20.02 -9.62
CA TYR A 526 -20.54 -18.73 -10.12
C TYR A 526 -21.59 -18.21 -11.09
N TYR A 527 -22.06 -17.00 -10.85
CA TYR A 527 -23.08 -16.33 -11.65
C TYR A 527 -22.57 -15.01 -12.17
N ARG A 528 -23.02 -14.61 -13.36
CA ARG A 528 -22.88 -13.24 -13.87
C ARG A 528 -24.12 -12.88 -14.69
N LEU A 529 -24.35 -11.58 -14.85
CA LEU A 529 -25.29 -11.05 -15.83
C LEU A 529 -24.52 -10.60 -17.06
N ARG A 530 -25.06 -10.94 -18.22
CA ARG A 530 -24.75 -10.28 -19.49
C ARG A 530 -25.92 -9.35 -19.80
N LEU A 531 -25.65 -8.06 -19.88
CA LEU A 531 -26.62 -7.02 -20.17
C LEU A 531 -26.58 -6.72 -21.66
N MET A 532 -27.73 -6.81 -22.32
CA MET A 532 -27.90 -6.47 -23.73
C MET A 532 -28.69 -5.16 -23.83
N GLU A 533 -28.12 -4.16 -24.48
CA GLU A 533 -28.77 -2.87 -24.70
C GLU A 533 -29.61 -2.83 -25.97
N LYS A 534 -30.59 -1.90 -26.03
CA LYS A 534 -31.41 -1.68 -27.24
C LYS A 534 -30.59 -1.27 -28.46
N ASN A 535 -29.38 -0.73 -28.27
CA ASN A 535 -28.43 -0.39 -29.34
C ASN A 535 -27.53 -1.57 -29.77
N GLY A 536 -27.65 -2.75 -29.14
CA GLY A 536 -26.85 -3.95 -29.40
C GLY A 536 -25.55 -4.08 -28.58
N SER A 537 -25.22 -3.11 -27.73
CA SER A 537 -24.03 -3.17 -26.85
C SER A 537 -24.18 -4.23 -25.77
N ILE A 538 -23.04 -4.80 -25.36
CA ILE A 538 -22.97 -5.87 -24.36
C ILE A 538 -22.06 -5.45 -23.21
N SER A 539 -22.56 -5.53 -21.99
CA SER A 539 -21.77 -5.37 -20.76
C SER A 539 -21.99 -6.55 -19.81
N TYR A 540 -21.09 -6.73 -18.83
CA TYR A 540 -21.16 -7.83 -17.86
C TYR A 540 -21.14 -7.32 -16.43
N SER A 541 -21.86 -7.99 -15.54
CA SER A 541 -21.74 -7.75 -14.10
C SER A 541 -20.42 -8.28 -13.53
N PRO A 542 -20.02 -7.85 -12.32
CA PRO A 542 -19.09 -8.61 -11.50
C PRO A 542 -19.58 -10.06 -11.32
N ILE A 543 -18.64 -11.00 -11.24
CA ILE A 543 -18.94 -12.41 -10.95
C ILE A 543 -19.36 -12.54 -9.48
N ARG A 544 -20.47 -13.24 -9.23
CA ARG A 544 -20.90 -13.60 -7.88
C ARG A 544 -20.68 -15.08 -7.65
N GLN A 545 -19.80 -15.35 -6.69
CA GLN A 545 -19.54 -16.68 -6.18
C GLN A 545 -20.39 -16.92 -4.94
N ILE A 546 -21.01 -18.09 -4.86
CA ILE A 546 -21.69 -18.54 -3.66
C ILE A 546 -21.40 -20.02 -3.42
N TRP A 547 -21.09 -20.35 -2.18
CA TRP A 547 -21.04 -21.74 -1.77
C TRP A 547 -22.46 -22.24 -1.53
N PHE A 548 -22.90 -23.19 -2.34
CA PHE A 548 -24.16 -23.88 -2.16
C PHE A 548 -23.89 -25.21 -1.48
N ALA A 549 -24.05 -25.21 -0.14
CA ALA A 549 -24.11 -26.45 0.61
C ALA A 549 -25.32 -27.25 0.10
N SER A 550 -25.16 -28.56 -0.11
CA SER A 550 -26.33 -29.44 -0.19
C SER A 550 -27.26 -29.10 0.98
N ALA A 551 -28.58 -29.12 0.78
CA ALA A 551 -29.55 -29.05 1.86
C ALA A 551 -29.00 -29.87 3.03
N ASP A 552 -28.54 -29.18 4.06
CA ASP A 552 -27.85 -29.84 5.15
C ASP A 552 -28.92 -30.72 5.78
N ASN A 553 -28.65 -32.01 5.89
CA ASN A 553 -29.33 -32.89 6.85
C ASN A 553 -28.87 -32.48 8.27
N GLY A 554 -28.91 -31.18 8.57
CA GLY A 554 -28.43 -30.57 9.78
C GLY A 554 -29.26 -31.10 10.93
N ILE A 555 -28.59 -31.67 11.92
CA ILE A 555 -29.20 -32.08 13.16
C ILE A 555 -29.28 -30.85 14.05
N ASP A 556 -30.47 -30.36 14.34
CA ASP A 556 -30.73 -29.34 15.35
C ASP A 556 -31.14 -29.97 16.66
N ILE A 557 -30.63 -29.41 17.77
CA ILE A 557 -30.87 -29.91 19.12
C ILE A 557 -31.22 -28.75 20.02
N TYR A 558 -32.32 -28.87 20.75
CA TYR A 558 -32.75 -27.88 21.74
C TYR A 558 -33.64 -28.50 22.82
N PRO A 559 -33.60 -28.02 24.07
CA PRO A 559 -32.68 -26.98 24.55
C PRO A 559 -31.24 -27.51 24.64
N ASN A 560 -30.29 -26.60 24.44
CA ASN A 560 -28.87 -26.85 24.68
C ASN A 560 -28.28 -25.56 25.27
N PRO A 561 -27.97 -25.50 26.58
CA PRO A 561 -27.83 -26.63 27.51
C PRO A 561 -29.14 -27.35 27.90
N ALA A 562 -29.06 -28.66 28.17
CA ALA A 562 -30.19 -29.54 28.52
C ALA A 562 -30.09 -30.04 29.97
N SER A 563 -31.24 -30.39 30.57
CA SER A 563 -31.33 -30.85 31.97
C SER A 563 -32.17 -32.14 32.17
N GLY A 564 -32.57 -32.81 31.08
CA GLY A 564 -33.32 -34.08 31.16
C GLY A 564 -33.97 -34.56 29.86
N GLU A 565 -34.26 -33.66 28.92
CA GLU A 565 -34.71 -34.02 27.58
C GLU A 565 -34.13 -33.08 26.52
N ILE A 566 -34.05 -33.57 25.28
CA ILE A 566 -33.77 -32.77 24.09
C ILE A 566 -34.79 -33.06 23.00
N ILE A 567 -35.07 -32.05 22.20
CA ILE A 567 -35.73 -32.17 20.90
C ILE A 567 -34.64 -32.17 19.85
N ILE A 568 -34.67 -33.18 19.00
CA ILE A 568 -33.76 -33.33 17.87
C ILE A 568 -34.54 -33.21 16.56
N ASN A 569 -34.07 -32.35 15.66
CA ASN A 569 -34.66 -32.12 14.35
C ASN A 569 -33.61 -32.41 13.27
N GLY A 570 -33.97 -33.14 12.22
CA GLY A 570 -33.07 -33.51 11.14
C GLY A 570 -33.67 -34.58 10.26
N ASN A 571 -32.96 -34.95 9.19
CA ASN A 571 -33.37 -36.04 8.31
C ASN A 571 -32.70 -37.35 8.76
N PHE A 572 -33.43 -38.17 9.51
CA PHE A 572 -32.94 -39.43 10.06
C PHE A 572 -33.42 -40.61 9.22
N ASP A 573 -32.47 -41.38 8.69
CA ASP A 573 -32.67 -42.74 8.21
C ASP A 573 -32.70 -43.71 9.43
N PRO A 574 -33.82 -44.40 9.70
CA PRO A 574 -33.97 -45.34 10.81
C PRO A 574 -32.97 -46.50 10.80
N ALA A 575 -32.32 -46.79 9.66
CA ALA A 575 -31.27 -47.81 9.58
C ALA A 575 -30.01 -47.45 10.40
N TYR A 576 -29.82 -46.17 10.73
CA TYR A 576 -28.65 -45.68 11.46
C TYR A 576 -29.07 -45.09 12.81
N PRO A 577 -28.41 -45.44 13.92
CA PRO A 577 -28.73 -44.88 15.22
C PRO A 577 -28.15 -43.47 15.41
N VAL A 578 -28.83 -42.68 16.22
CA VAL A 578 -28.29 -41.46 16.85
C VAL A 578 -27.70 -41.85 18.21
N GLN A 579 -26.45 -41.45 18.46
CA GLN A 579 -25.71 -41.77 19.66
C GLN A 579 -25.39 -40.51 20.46
N ILE A 580 -25.50 -40.56 21.78
CA ILE A 580 -24.93 -39.58 22.70
C ILE A 580 -23.66 -40.19 23.28
N THR A 581 -22.55 -39.45 23.23
CA THR A 581 -21.24 -39.90 23.69
C THR A 581 -20.62 -38.90 24.65
N ASP A 582 -19.78 -39.37 25.57
CA ASP A 582 -18.90 -38.47 26.33
C ASP A 582 -17.72 -37.99 25.48
N ILE A 583 -16.90 -37.08 26.01
CA ILE A 583 -15.72 -36.56 25.30
C ILE A 583 -14.64 -37.61 25.00
N ALA A 584 -14.65 -38.76 25.69
CA ALA A 584 -13.78 -39.90 25.43
C ALA A 584 -14.34 -40.82 24.34
N GLY A 585 -15.54 -40.54 23.81
CA GLY A 585 -16.20 -41.31 22.78
C GLY A 585 -16.98 -42.53 23.30
N ARG A 586 -17.15 -42.68 24.62
CA ARG A 586 -17.98 -43.77 25.18
C ARG A 586 -19.46 -43.45 24.92
N ILE A 587 -20.21 -44.44 24.43
CA ILE A 587 -21.64 -44.31 24.14
C ILE A 587 -22.42 -44.32 25.46
N ILE A 588 -23.20 -43.27 25.65
CA ILE A 588 -24.04 -43.00 26.82
C ILE A 588 -25.49 -43.37 26.55
N LEU A 589 -25.98 -43.08 25.35
CA LEU A 589 -27.34 -43.39 24.90
C LEU A 589 -27.34 -43.65 23.39
N GLU A 590 -28.15 -44.59 22.94
CA GLU A 590 -28.36 -44.87 21.51
C GLU A 590 -29.86 -44.95 21.23
N THR A 591 -30.32 -44.27 20.17
CA THR A 591 -31.73 -44.28 19.77
C THR A 591 -31.90 -44.25 18.25
N ARG A 592 -32.99 -44.82 17.75
CA ARG A 592 -33.38 -44.74 16.33
C ARG A 592 -34.54 -43.77 16.19
N ILE A 593 -34.43 -42.86 15.24
CA ILE A 593 -35.42 -41.80 15.03
C ILE A 593 -36.17 -42.10 13.74
N SER A 594 -37.49 -42.26 13.83
CA SER A 594 -38.38 -42.52 12.71
C SER A 594 -39.29 -41.35 12.34
N SER A 595 -39.26 -40.26 13.12
CA SER A 595 -40.03 -39.03 12.90
C SER A 595 -39.24 -37.83 13.38
N SER A 596 -39.27 -36.70 12.64
CA SER A 596 -38.61 -35.45 13.01
C SER A 596 -39.63 -34.30 13.08
N PRO A 597 -39.64 -33.49 14.16
CA PRO A 597 -38.77 -33.55 15.34
C PRO A 597 -39.06 -34.77 16.23
N SER A 598 -38.04 -35.26 16.93
CA SER A 598 -38.16 -36.33 17.93
C SER A 598 -37.74 -35.84 19.31
N ARG A 599 -38.40 -36.33 20.35
CA ARG A 599 -37.98 -36.12 21.75
C ARG A 599 -37.09 -37.26 22.20
N ILE A 600 -35.99 -36.94 22.88
CA ILE A 600 -35.08 -37.90 23.49
C ILE A 600 -34.95 -37.54 24.97
N SER A 601 -35.40 -38.45 25.85
CA SER A 601 -35.14 -38.36 27.29
C SER A 601 -33.69 -38.76 27.57
N LEU A 602 -32.98 -37.90 28.30
CA LEU A 602 -31.59 -38.14 28.70
C LEU A 602 -31.56 -38.91 30.02
N PRO A 603 -30.61 -39.85 30.20
CA PRO A 603 -30.36 -40.44 31.51
C PRO A 603 -29.82 -39.37 32.49
N SER A 604 -29.73 -39.70 33.78
CA SER A 604 -29.07 -38.81 34.74
C SER A 604 -27.59 -38.69 34.37
N LEU A 605 -27.20 -37.51 33.89
CA LEU A 605 -25.85 -37.21 33.42
C LEU A 605 -25.21 -36.11 34.29
N PRO A 606 -23.94 -36.27 34.69
CA PRO A 606 -23.20 -35.17 35.30
C PRO A 606 -23.13 -33.95 34.37
N ALA A 607 -23.18 -32.76 34.95
CA ALA A 607 -22.99 -31.50 34.21
C ALA A 607 -21.66 -31.52 33.45
N GLY A 608 -21.69 -31.18 32.16
CA GLY A 608 -20.52 -31.33 31.29
C GLY A 608 -20.83 -31.32 29.80
N LEU A 609 -19.79 -31.50 28.98
CA LEU A 609 -19.87 -31.55 27.52
C LEU A 609 -20.02 -33.00 27.02
N TYR A 610 -20.99 -33.21 26.14
CA TYR A 610 -21.27 -34.46 25.44
C TYR A 610 -21.36 -34.20 23.93
N LEU A 611 -21.33 -35.25 23.14
CA LEU A 611 -21.47 -35.19 21.68
C LEU A 611 -22.63 -36.07 21.21
N ILE A 612 -23.54 -35.51 20.42
CA ILE A 612 -24.53 -36.26 19.65
C ILE A 612 -23.93 -36.61 18.31
N ARG A 613 -23.94 -37.89 17.94
CA ARG A 613 -23.38 -38.42 16.70
C ARG A 613 -24.46 -39.11 15.86
N TYR A 614 -24.40 -38.91 14.55
CA TYR A 614 -25.25 -39.59 13.57
C TYR A 614 -24.50 -39.69 12.25
N ARG A 615 -24.15 -40.90 11.82
CA ARG A 615 -23.23 -41.12 10.68
C ARG A 615 -21.96 -40.28 10.84
N ASN A 616 -21.71 -39.36 9.91
CA ASN A 616 -20.53 -38.47 9.92
C ASN A 616 -20.78 -37.14 10.65
N PHE A 617 -21.97 -36.92 11.20
CA PHE A 617 -22.31 -35.69 11.93
C PHE A 617 -21.99 -35.82 13.43
N SER A 618 -21.52 -34.73 14.02
CA SER A 618 -21.30 -34.58 15.47
C SER A 618 -21.74 -33.19 15.92
N LYS A 619 -22.59 -33.09 16.95
CA LYS A 619 -23.05 -31.81 17.53
C LYS A 619 -22.84 -31.81 19.05
N LYS A 620 -22.42 -30.67 19.59
CA LYS A 620 -22.15 -30.49 21.03
C LYS A 620 -23.45 -30.45 21.82
N LEU A 621 -23.56 -31.25 22.88
CA LEU A 621 -24.64 -31.21 23.87
C LEU A 621 -24.06 -30.82 25.24
N ILE A 622 -24.57 -29.76 25.86
CA ILE A 622 -24.14 -29.31 27.18
C ILE A 622 -25.20 -29.75 28.20
N ILE A 623 -24.80 -30.46 29.26
CA ILE A 623 -25.68 -30.82 30.39
C ILE A 623 -25.45 -29.84 31.55
N ARG A 624 -26.54 -29.34 32.14
CA ARG A 624 -26.53 -28.47 33.33
C ARG A 624 -26.88 -29.21 34.60
#